data_AF-A0A5D0JQ85-F1
#
_entry.id   AF-A0A5D0JQ85-F1
#
_cell.length_a   1.000
_cell.length_b   1.000
_cell.length_c   1.000
_cell.angle_alpha   90.00
_cell.angle_beta   90.00
_cell.angle_gamma   90.00
#
_symmetry.space_group_name_H-M   'P 1'
#
loop_
_entity.id
_entity.type
_entity.pdbx_description
1 polymer ?
#
loop_
_entity_poly.entity_id
_entity_poly.type
_entity_poly.pdbx_seq_one_letter_code
_entity_poly.pdbx_strand_id
1 'polypeptide(L)'
;MKFHFFNFLLISFTCCLHSFSQNKIDIKAAFDVDNRNIKISQNITYFNTSQDTLKTIYLNNWSNSYATKKTPLAKRIADEYINDFHLAKSDERGYSVVTSIT
;
A
#
# COMPACT_ATOMS: atom_id res chain seq x y z
N MET A 1 -29.29 -33.59 8.12
CA MET A 1 -27.92 -33.31 8.61
C MET A 1 -26.82 -33.60 7.58
N LYS A 2 -26.82 -34.75 6.87
CA LYS A 2 -25.76 -35.12 5.90
C LYS A 2 -25.68 -34.22 4.64
N PHE A 3 -26.81 -33.71 4.14
CA PHE A 3 -26.86 -32.87 2.93
C PHE A 3 -26.39 -31.42 3.16
N HIS A 4 -26.62 -30.87 4.35
CA HIS A 4 -26.11 -29.54 4.73
C HIS A 4 -24.60 -29.56 4.97
N PHE A 5 -24.08 -30.64 5.56
CA PHE A 5 -22.64 -30.83 5.74
C PHE A 5 -21.91 -30.94 4.39
N PHE A 6 -22.50 -31.64 3.41
CA PHE A 6 -21.96 -31.72 2.05
C PHE A 6 -21.97 -30.38 1.32
N ASN A 7 -23.06 -29.60 1.42
CA ASN A 7 -23.12 -28.25 0.86
C ASN A 7 -22.10 -27.30 1.52
N PHE A 8 -21.92 -27.41 2.83
CA PHE A 8 -20.90 -26.63 3.54
C PHE A 8 -19.48 -26.95 3.06
N LEU A 9 -19.17 -28.24 2.85
CA LEU A 9 -17.90 -28.68 2.26
C LEU A 9 -17.70 -28.15 0.83
N LEU A 10 -18.76 -28.15 0.00
CA LEU A 10 -18.71 -27.64 -1.38
C LEU A 10 -18.49 -26.12 -1.45
N ILE A 11 -19.16 -25.37 -0.57
CA ILE A 11 -18.99 -23.90 -0.45
C ILE A 11 -17.59 -23.56 0.06
N SER A 12 -17.07 -24.31 1.04
CA SER A 12 -15.71 -24.14 1.55
C SER A 12 -14.66 -24.42 0.46
N PHE A 13 -14.84 -25.49 -0.31
CA PHE A 13 -13.91 -25.87 -1.39
C PHE A 13 -13.88 -24.84 -2.53
N THR A 14 -15.03 -24.29 -2.91
CA THR A 14 -15.12 -23.26 -3.98
C THR A 14 -14.57 -21.90 -3.54
N CYS A 15 -14.71 -21.53 -2.26
CA CYS A 15 -14.18 -20.27 -1.74
C CYS A 15 -12.64 -20.24 -1.71
N CYS A 16 -12.00 -21.38 -1.44
CA CYS A 16 -10.54 -21.49 -1.39
C CYS A 16 -9.84 -21.32 -2.76
N LEU A 17 -10.56 -21.50 -3.88
CA LEU A 17 -9.97 -21.47 -5.23
C LEU A 17 -9.83 -20.04 -5.81
N HIS A 18 -10.41 -19.02 -5.16
CA HIS A 18 -10.51 -17.67 -5.73
C HIS A 18 -9.63 -16.60 -5.08
N SER A 19 -8.74 -16.97 -4.15
CA SER A 19 -7.88 -16.00 -3.46
C SER A 19 -6.49 -15.91 -4.07
N PHE A 20 -6.38 -15.37 -5.28
CA PHE A 20 -5.10 -14.96 -5.87
C PHE A 20 -5.00 -13.44 -5.94
N SER A 21 -3.85 -12.88 -5.58
CA SER A 21 -3.57 -11.47 -5.80
C SER A 21 -3.55 -11.19 -7.31
N GLN A 22 -4.25 -10.14 -7.75
CA GLN A 22 -4.22 -9.72 -9.15
C GLN A 22 -2.84 -9.19 -9.58
N ASN A 23 -2.09 -8.61 -8.63
CA ASN A 23 -0.84 -7.93 -8.91
C ASN A 23 0.31 -8.59 -8.15
N LYS A 24 1.49 -8.61 -8.78
CA LYS A 24 2.73 -9.03 -8.13
C LYS A 24 3.61 -7.81 -7.86
N ILE A 25 4.15 -7.73 -6.66
CA ILE A 25 5.07 -6.66 -6.25
C ILE A 25 6.34 -7.32 -5.70
N ASP A 26 7.46 -7.13 -6.40
CA ASP A 26 8.78 -7.58 -5.97
C ASP A 26 9.56 -6.39 -5.42
N ILE A 27 9.97 -6.45 -4.14
CA ILE A 27 10.66 -5.35 -3.45
C ILE A 27 12.04 -5.79 -3.00
N LYS A 28 13.05 -4.95 -3.27
CA LYS A 28 14.38 -5.01 -2.65
C LYS A 28 14.55 -3.77 -1.78
N ALA A 29 14.86 -3.97 -0.51
CA ALA A 29 15.07 -2.89 0.46
C ALA A 29 16.49 -3.00 1.04
N ALA A 30 17.24 -1.91 1.00
CA ALA A 30 18.53 -1.78 1.67
C ALA A 30 18.39 -0.76 2.81
N PHE A 31 18.68 -1.20 4.03
CA PHE A 31 18.55 -0.40 5.25
C PHE A 31 19.87 0.30 5.56
N ASP A 32 19.81 1.60 5.72
CA ASP A 32 20.91 2.44 6.19
C ASP A 32 20.51 2.95 7.58
N VAL A 33 20.89 2.19 8.60
CA VAL A 33 20.45 2.42 9.99
C VAL A 33 21.04 3.72 10.53
N ASP A 34 22.29 4.02 10.17
CA ASP A 34 23.01 5.22 10.62
C ASP A 34 22.31 6.49 10.14
N ASN A 35 21.90 6.51 8.87
CA ASN A 35 21.17 7.64 8.28
C ASN A 35 19.65 7.52 8.38
N ARG A 36 19.13 6.49 9.08
CA ARG A 36 17.69 6.21 9.26
C ARG A 36 16.92 6.21 7.93
N ASN A 37 17.50 5.65 6.88
CA ASN A 37 16.89 5.60 5.56
C ASN A 37 16.73 4.16 5.05
N ILE A 38 15.79 3.98 4.13
CA ILE A 38 15.58 2.72 3.42
C ILE A 38 15.61 3.03 1.93
N LYS A 39 16.55 2.42 1.21
CA LYS A 39 16.59 2.49 -0.25
C LYS A 39 15.76 1.34 -0.81
N ILE A 40 14.71 1.69 -1.56
CA ILE A 40 13.73 0.72 -2.08
C ILE A 40 13.82 0.66 -3.60
N SER A 41 13.95 -0.54 -4.14
CA SER A 41 13.74 -0.86 -5.56
C SER A 41 12.53 -1.77 -5.66
N GLN A 42 11.50 -1.34 -6.37
CA GLN A 42 10.23 -2.05 -6.48
C GLN A 42 9.90 -2.33 -7.95
N ASN A 43 9.52 -3.56 -8.26
CA ASN A 43 8.96 -3.94 -9.56
C ASN A 43 7.51 -4.37 -9.38
N ILE A 44 6.60 -3.79 -10.15
CA ILE A 44 5.15 -4.08 -10.09
C ILE A 44 4.74 -4.71 -11.41
N THR A 45 4.25 -5.94 -11.36
CA THR A 45 3.60 -6.59 -12.50
C THR A 45 2.09 -6.48 -12.34
N TYR A 46 1.46 -5.72 -13.23
CA TYR A 46 0.02 -5.50 -13.30
C TYR A 46 -0.56 -6.12 -14.58
N PHE A 47 -1.70 -6.78 -14.46
CA PHE A 47 -2.45 -7.31 -15.61
C PHE A 47 -3.80 -6.59 -15.74
N ASN A 48 -3.98 -5.85 -16.85
CA ASN A 48 -5.26 -5.21 -17.15
C ASN A 48 -6.29 -6.27 -17.55
N THR A 49 -7.28 -6.49 -16.69
CA THR A 49 -8.39 -7.43 -16.93
C THR A 49 -9.60 -6.78 -17.59
N SER A 50 -9.57 -5.46 -17.78
CA SER A 50 -10.67 -4.76 -18.47
C SER A 50 -10.60 -4.95 -19.99
N GLN A 51 -11.74 -4.78 -20.65
CA GLN A 51 -11.82 -4.79 -22.11
C GLN A 51 -11.38 -3.45 -22.75
N ASP A 52 -11.03 -2.47 -21.92
CA ASP A 52 -10.64 -1.13 -22.35
C ASP A 52 -9.15 -0.86 -22.09
N THR A 53 -8.61 0.15 -22.76
CA THR A 53 -7.22 0.56 -22.62
C THR A 53 -7.03 1.38 -21.35
N LEU A 54 -6.20 0.87 -20.43
CA LEU A 54 -5.77 1.64 -19.27
C LEU A 54 -4.83 2.78 -19.69
N LYS A 55 -5.19 4.03 -19.37
CA LYS A 55 -4.38 5.23 -19.68
C LYS A 55 -3.53 5.71 -18.51
N THR A 56 -3.90 5.37 -17.27
CA THR A 56 -3.26 5.86 -16.06
C THR A 56 -3.20 4.77 -15.01
N ILE A 57 -2.09 4.69 -14.28
CA ILE A 57 -1.92 3.82 -13.11
C ILE A 57 -1.72 4.71 -11.88
N TYR A 58 -2.51 4.47 -10.83
CA TYR A 58 -2.36 5.14 -9.53
C TYR A 58 -1.65 4.20 -8.56
N LEU A 59 -0.58 4.68 -7.92
CA LEU A 59 0.17 3.95 -6.90
C LEU A 59 0.13 4.72 -5.58
N ASN A 60 -0.06 4.01 -4.47
CA ASN A 60 -0.10 4.61 -3.14
C ASN A 60 1.32 4.75 -2.58
N ASN A 61 1.66 5.95 -2.12
CA ASN A 61 2.92 6.24 -1.42
C ASN A 61 2.61 6.78 -0.01
N TRP A 62 2.28 5.85 0.89
CA TRP A 62 1.81 6.18 2.23
C TRP A 62 2.82 6.96 3.06
N SER A 63 4.10 6.59 3.01
CA SER A 63 5.16 7.30 3.74
C SER A 63 5.24 8.77 3.34
N ASN A 64 5.01 9.10 2.05
CA ASN A 64 5.03 10.48 1.59
C ASN A 64 3.81 11.30 2.03
N SER A 65 2.71 10.66 2.43
CA SER A 65 1.56 11.35 3.01
C SER A 65 1.90 12.04 4.34
N TYR A 66 3.00 11.66 4.99
CA TYR A 66 3.50 12.29 6.22
C TYR A 66 4.56 13.37 5.98
N ALA A 67 4.97 13.62 4.73
CA ALA A 67 6.14 14.45 4.43
C ALA A 67 6.02 15.90 4.93
N THR A 68 4.79 16.43 4.98
CA THR A 68 4.54 17.80 5.47
C THR A 68 3.26 17.87 6.30
N LYS A 69 3.14 18.92 7.14
CA LYS A 69 1.92 19.25 7.90
C LYS A 69 0.76 19.74 7.02
N LYS A 70 0.96 19.81 5.70
CA LYS A 70 -0.01 20.36 4.72
C LYS A 70 -0.54 19.32 3.74
N THR A 71 -0.07 18.08 3.81
CA THR A 71 -0.64 16.99 2.98
C THR A 71 -2.11 16.77 3.34
N PRO A 72 -2.93 16.19 2.44
CA PRO A 72 -4.32 15.88 2.76
C PRO A 72 -4.48 15.02 4.01
N LEU A 73 -3.62 14.00 4.19
CA LEU A 73 -3.63 13.15 5.39
C LEU A 73 -3.26 13.95 6.65
N ALA A 74 -2.22 14.78 6.59
CA ALA A 74 -1.81 15.63 7.71
C ALA A 74 -2.92 16.58 8.17
N LYS A 75 -3.63 17.19 7.22
CA LYS A 75 -4.78 18.06 7.51
C LYS A 75 -5.88 17.27 8.21
N ARG A 76 -6.21 16.09 7.70
CA ARG A 76 -7.22 15.23 8.30
C ARG A 76 -6.86 14.81 9.74
N ILE A 77 -5.60 14.46 9.99
CA ILE A 77 -5.10 14.13 11.32
C ILE A 77 -5.23 15.35 12.26
N ALA A 78 -4.95 16.55 11.76
CA ALA A 78 -5.11 17.78 12.53
C ALA A 78 -6.60 18.11 12.82
N ASP A 79 -7.51 17.84 11.88
CA ASP A 79 -8.95 17.99 12.08
C ASP A 79 -9.49 17.03 13.16
N GLU A 80 -8.80 15.90 13.38
CA GLU A 80 -9.08 14.95 14.46
C GLU A 80 -8.40 15.34 15.79
N TYR A 81 -7.85 16.55 15.89
CA TYR A 81 -7.19 17.12 17.06
C TYR A 81 -5.96 16.31 17.55
N ILE A 82 -5.35 15.51 16.67
CA ILE A 82 -4.13 14.76 16.97
C ILE A 82 -2.92 15.69 16.81
N ASN A 83 -2.48 16.27 17.93
CA ASN A 83 -1.42 17.28 17.95
C ASN A 83 -0.02 16.69 17.75
N ASP A 84 0.21 15.40 18.03
CA ASP A 84 1.53 14.78 17.94
C ASP A 84 2.16 14.98 16.54
N PHE A 85 1.36 14.73 15.49
CA PHE A 85 1.83 14.93 14.12
C PHE A 85 1.97 16.42 13.76
N HIS A 86 1.08 17.28 14.27
CA HIS A 86 1.17 18.73 14.04
C HIS A 86 2.38 19.35 14.72
N LEU A 87 2.85 18.79 15.84
CA LEU A 87 4.00 19.27 16.60
C LEU A 87 5.32 18.62 16.12
N ALA A 88 5.26 17.44 15.49
CA ALA A 88 6.42 16.73 14.98
C ALA A 88 7.36 17.62 14.14
N LYS A 89 8.66 17.47 14.36
CA LYS A 89 9.72 18.11 13.57
C LYS A 89 9.85 17.44 12.20
N SER A 90 10.64 18.03 11.31
CA SER A 90 10.79 17.51 9.94
C SER A 90 11.42 16.13 9.88
N ASP A 91 12.38 15.85 10.76
CA ASP A 91 13.16 14.61 10.90
C ASP A 91 12.39 13.48 11.61
N GLU A 92 11.31 13.82 12.31
CA GLU A 92 10.41 12.86 12.97
C GLU A 92 9.30 12.37 12.03
N ARG A 93 9.18 12.95 10.83
CA ARG A 93 8.13 12.62 9.85
C ARG A 93 8.66 11.69 8.77
N GLY A 94 7.81 10.76 8.36
CA GLY A 94 8.04 9.94 7.18
C GLY A 94 7.94 10.76 5.89
N TYR A 95 8.79 10.46 4.92
CA TYR A 95 8.67 10.93 3.56
C TYR A 95 9.29 9.91 2.61
N SER A 96 9.02 10.05 1.31
CA SER A 96 9.67 9.25 0.27
C SER A 96 10.14 10.18 -0.85
N VAL A 97 11.27 9.86 -1.46
CA VAL A 97 11.75 10.54 -2.67
C VAL A 97 11.78 9.51 -3.80
N VAL A 98 11.09 9.81 -4.89
CA VAL A 98 11.12 8.97 -6.10
C VAL A 98 12.31 9.40 -6.94
N THR A 99 13.32 8.54 -7.05
CA THR A 99 14.54 8.82 -7.80
C THR A 99 14.43 8.49 -9.28
N SER A 100 13.66 7.45 -9.63
CA SER A 100 13.42 7.03 -11.01
C SER A 100 12.15 6.20 -11.12
N ILE A 101 11.47 6.31 -12.26
CA ILE A 101 10.40 5.41 -12.70
C ILE A 101 10.75 5.02 -14.14
N THR A 102 10.65 3.73 -14.46
CA THR A 102 11.00 3.16 -15.75
C THR A 102 9.88 2.30 -16.28
#